data_AF-A0AAE0YUQ5-F1
#
_entry.id   AF-A0AAE0YUQ5-F1
#
_cell.length_a   1.000
_cell.length_b   1.000
_cell.length_c   1.000
_cell.angle_alpha   90.00
_cell.angle_beta   90.00
_cell.angle_gamma   90.00
#
_symmetry.space_group_name_H-M   'P 1'
#
loop_
_entity.id
_entity.type
_entity.pdbx_description
1 polymer ?
#
loop_
_entity_poly.entity_id
_entity_poly.type
_entity_poly.pdbx_seq_one_letter_code
_entity_poly.pdbx_strand_id
1 'polypeptide(L)'
;MKFKLKKSRRLSVRKGKIDATTIFTVANQQIPTVSQEPVKSLGRWYDSSMKDTKRGLGTVELATEGLLAITKCGLHGELKVWCLQFMLISKLLWPFLVYEICSTTVEAIEAKINKITRRWLVVPPGLTDVAMYCRKAKLRLPLKSILEEYKCGKARLLSMLEDSEDPAAKTVQPTIKTGRKWKVAGAVDEDKECLKIKEVIGQTQTDRKRLGSYRAKW
;
A
#
# COMPACT_ATOMS: atom_id res chain seq x y z
N MET A 1 3.77 27.57 -22.86
CA MET A 1 3.26 26.16 -22.88
C MET A 1 1.93 26.11 -23.64
N LYS A 2 1.68 25.10 -24.49
CA LYS A 2 0.39 24.92 -25.18
C LYS A 2 -0.60 24.13 -24.31
N PHE A 3 -1.83 24.61 -24.17
CA PHE A 3 -2.88 23.95 -23.39
C PHE A 3 -3.29 22.61 -24.03
N LYS A 4 -3.45 21.56 -23.23
CA LYS A 4 -3.82 20.21 -23.70
C LYS A 4 -5.17 19.80 -23.13
N LEU A 5 -6.25 20.00 -23.88
CA LEU A 5 -7.61 19.58 -23.49
C LEU A 5 -7.69 18.14 -23.00
N LYS A 6 -7.04 17.19 -23.68
CA LYS A 6 -7.08 15.76 -23.32
C LYS A 6 -6.52 15.45 -21.92
N LYS A 7 -5.72 16.35 -21.34
CA LYS A 7 -5.12 16.19 -20.00
C LYS A 7 -5.78 17.05 -18.93
N SER A 8 -6.67 17.96 -19.32
CA SER A 8 -7.30 18.93 -18.42
C SER A 8 -8.74 18.53 -18.14
N ARG A 9 -9.17 18.55 -16.88
CA ARG A 9 -10.59 18.38 -16.52
C ARG A 9 -11.02 19.44 -15.54
N ARG A 10 -12.32 19.76 -15.57
CA ARG A 10 -12.93 20.72 -14.64
C ARG A 10 -13.73 20.01 -13.55
N LEU A 11 -13.68 20.59 -12.36
CA LEU A 11 -14.55 20.27 -11.23
C LEU A 11 -14.93 21.59 -10.57
N SER A 12 -16.22 21.91 -10.54
CA SER A 12 -16.74 23.05 -9.77
C SER A 12 -17.46 22.52 -8.54
N VAL A 13 -17.16 23.09 -7.38
CA VAL A 13 -17.79 22.72 -6.11
C VAL A 13 -18.45 23.98 -5.54
N ARG A 14 -19.77 23.96 -5.42
CA ARG A 14 -20.55 25.03 -4.77
C ARG A 14 -21.29 24.45 -3.57
N LYS A 15 -21.08 25.05 -2.38
CA LYS A 15 -21.70 24.60 -1.11
C LYS A 15 -21.51 23.09 -0.85
N GLY A 16 -20.33 22.56 -1.15
CA GLY A 16 -19.99 21.14 -0.96
C GLY A 16 -20.63 20.16 -1.95
N LYS A 17 -21.39 20.63 -2.93
CA LYS A 17 -21.94 19.82 -4.02
C LYS A 17 -21.23 20.11 -5.33
N ILE A 18 -21.11 19.08 -6.16
CA ILE A 18 -20.53 19.20 -7.50
C ILE A 18 -21.51 19.97 -8.35
N ASP A 19 -21.07 21.11 -8.86
CA ASP A 19 -21.85 21.95 -9.75
C ASP A 19 -21.46 21.64 -11.20
N ALA A 20 -22.37 21.03 -11.94
CA ALA A 20 -22.17 20.71 -13.36
C ALA A 20 -22.38 21.93 -14.28
N THR A 21 -23.05 22.98 -13.79
CA THR A 21 -23.48 24.13 -14.59
C THR A 21 -22.35 25.08 -14.95
N THR A 22 -21.32 25.19 -14.10
CA THR A 22 -20.19 26.11 -14.31
C THR A 22 -19.24 25.61 -15.41
N ILE A 23 -19.33 26.17 -16.62
CA ILE A 23 -18.47 25.82 -17.77
C ILE A 23 -17.15 26.59 -17.73
N PHE A 24 -16.04 25.87 -17.93
CA PHE A 24 -14.72 26.47 -18.10
C PHE A 24 -14.26 26.32 -19.56
N THR A 25 -13.86 27.44 -20.16
CA THR A 25 -13.32 27.50 -21.52
C THR A 25 -11.88 28.01 -21.46
N VAL A 26 -10.99 27.35 -22.20
CA VAL A 26 -9.59 27.78 -22.38
C VAL A 26 -9.29 27.70 -23.86
N ALA A 27 -8.75 28.78 -24.44
CA ALA A 27 -8.47 28.88 -25.87
C ALA A 27 -9.68 28.51 -26.76
N ASN A 28 -10.86 29.04 -26.42
CA ASN A 28 -12.15 28.79 -27.09
C ASN A 28 -12.60 27.31 -27.11
N GLN A 29 -11.99 26.46 -26.31
CA GLN A 29 -12.35 25.05 -26.20
C GLN A 29 -12.89 24.74 -24.80
N GLN A 30 -13.99 23.96 -24.75
CA GLN A 30 -14.63 23.57 -23.50
C GLN A 30 -13.85 22.44 -22.82
N ILE A 31 -13.56 22.61 -21.54
CA ILE A 31 -12.91 21.57 -20.75
C ILE A 31 -13.96 20.54 -20.30
N PRO A 32 -13.77 19.24 -20.55
CA PRO A 32 -14.70 18.21 -20.10
C PRO A 32 -14.65 18.04 -18.58
N THR A 33 -15.77 17.63 -18.01
CA THR A 33 -15.94 17.51 -16.55
C THR A 33 -15.32 16.21 -16.05
N VAL A 34 -14.75 16.23 -14.83
CA VAL A 34 -14.20 15.02 -14.17
C VAL A 34 -15.25 13.90 -14.05
N SER A 35 -16.53 14.23 -13.95
CA SER A 35 -17.64 13.26 -13.93
C SER A 35 -17.83 12.51 -15.25
N GLN A 36 -17.53 13.14 -16.39
CA GLN A 36 -17.63 12.53 -17.71
C GLN A 36 -16.38 11.71 -18.01
N GLU A 37 -15.21 12.31 -17.78
CA GLU A 37 -13.92 11.69 -18.05
C GLU A 37 -13.00 11.87 -16.83
N PRO A 38 -12.80 10.82 -16.01
CA PRO A 38 -11.92 10.90 -14.85
C PRO A 38 -10.47 11.09 -15.28
N VAL A 39 -9.67 11.73 -14.43
CA VAL A 39 -8.26 12.02 -14.71
C VAL A 39 -7.37 11.08 -13.94
N LYS A 40 -6.30 10.62 -14.60
CA LYS A 40 -5.17 9.99 -13.91
C LYS A 40 -4.02 10.97 -13.80
N SER A 41 -3.55 11.24 -12.59
CA SER A 41 -2.31 11.99 -12.33
C SER A 41 -1.44 11.23 -11.34
N LEU A 42 -0.17 11.04 -11.67
CA LEU A 42 0.82 10.33 -10.84
C LEU A 42 0.33 8.96 -10.32
N GLY A 43 -0.39 8.22 -11.15
CA GLY A 43 -0.94 6.92 -10.78
C GLY A 43 -2.26 6.96 -10.00
N ARG A 44 -2.68 8.12 -9.49
CA ARG A 44 -3.95 8.32 -8.80
C ARG A 44 -5.04 8.73 -9.77
N TRP A 45 -6.20 8.09 -9.66
CA TRP A 45 -7.40 8.47 -10.38
C TRP A 45 -8.23 9.46 -9.56
N TYR A 46 -8.71 10.50 -10.23
CA TYR A 46 -9.59 11.52 -9.69
C TYR A 46 -10.94 11.40 -10.38
N ASP A 47 -11.94 11.03 -9.58
CA ASP A 47 -13.34 10.95 -9.98
C ASP A 47 -14.13 12.07 -9.31
N SER A 48 -15.34 12.33 -9.81
CA SER A 48 -16.24 13.37 -9.28
C SER A 48 -16.48 13.25 -7.78
N SER A 49 -16.57 12.01 -7.26
CA SER A 49 -16.80 11.75 -5.83
C SER A 49 -15.64 12.22 -4.94
N MET A 50 -14.42 12.39 -5.46
CA MET A 50 -13.19 12.69 -4.70
C MET A 50 -12.93 11.74 -3.51
N LYS A 51 -13.55 10.54 -3.52
CA LYS A 51 -13.43 9.52 -2.49
C LYS A 51 -12.72 8.30 -3.06
N ASP A 52 -11.88 7.68 -2.24
CA ASP A 52 -11.11 6.50 -2.62
C ASP A 52 -11.86 5.18 -2.40
N THR A 53 -13.12 5.20 -1.92
CA THR A 53 -13.90 3.98 -1.63
C THR A 53 -14.07 3.07 -2.84
N LYS A 54 -14.41 3.62 -4.01
CA LYS A 54 -14.51 2.85 -5.26
C LYS A 54 -13.18 2.22 -5.65
N ARG A 55 -12.06 2.90 -5.35
CA ARG A 55 -10.70 2.42 -5.67
C ARG A 55 -10.25 1.32 -4.71
N GLY A 56 -10.70 1.37 -3.45
CA GLY A 56 -10.56 0.25 -2.51
C GLY A 56 -11.23 -1.02 -3.04
N LEU A 57 -12.49 -0.93 -3.51
CA LEU A 57 -13.20 -2.07 -4.11
C LEU A 57 -12.50 -2.59 -5.37
N GLY A 58 -12.12 -1.70 -6.29
CA GLY A 58 -11.38 -2.10 -7.50
C GLY A 58 -10.02 -2.75 -7.19
N THR A 59 -9.39 -2.41 -6.06
CA THR A 59 -8.14 -3.08 -5.62
C THR A 59 -8.41 -4.51 -5.16
N VAL A 60 -9.55 -4.76 -4.50
CA VAL A 60 -9.98 -6.11 -4.13
C VAL A 60 -10.28 -6.94 -5.39
N GLU A 61 -10.98 -6.35 -6.36
CA GLU A 61 -11.28 -6.99 -7.65
C GLU A 61 -9.99 -7.37 -8.39
N LEU A 62 -9.05 -6.41 -8.50
CA LEU A 62 -7.73 -6.64 -9.11
C LEU A 62 -6.97 -7.77 -8.42
N ALA A 63 -7.00 -7.83 -7.08
CA ALA A 63 -6.39 -8.93 -6.33
C ALA A 63 -7.06 -10.27 -6.67
N THR A 64 -8.39 -10.32 -6.71
CA THR A 64 -9.12 -11.55 -7.03
C THR A 64 -8.90 -12.03 -8.46
N GLU A 65 -8.95 -11.13 -9.44
CA GLU A 65 -8.68 -11.45 -10.84
C GLU A 65 -7.24 -11.92 -11.04
N GLY A 66 -6.28 -11.24 -10.41
CA GLY A 66 -4.87 -11.64 -10.43
C GLY A 66 -4.65 -13.02 -9.86
N LEU A 67 -5.29 -13.35 -8.73
CA LEU A 67 -5.21 -14.68 -8.12
C LEU A 67 -5.86 -15.76 -9.00
N LEU A 68 -7.00 -15.46 -9.62
CA LEU A 68 -7.66 -16.38 -10.55
C LEU A 68 -6.79 -16.63 -11.79
N ALA A 69 -6.16 -15.59 -12.34
CA ALA A 69 -5.23 -15.73 -13.46
C ALA A 69 -4.06 -16.64 -13.10
N ILE A 70 -3.38 -16.39 -11.97
CA ILE A 70 -2.25 -17.22 -11.51
C ILE A 70 -2.70 -18.65 -11.24
N THR A 71 -3.89 -18.84 -10.66
CA THR A 71 -4.43 -20.19 -10.39
C THR A 71 -4.64 -20.98 -11.68
N LYS A 72 -5.17 -20.31 -12.72
CA LYS A 72 -5.44 -20.88 -14.04
C LYS A 72 -4.17 -21.12 -14.86
N CYS A 73 -3.06 -20.44 -14.54
CA CYS A 73 -1.77 -20.75 -15.16
C CYS A 73 -1.41 -22.23 -14.89
N GLY A 74 -0.99 -22.97 -15.92
CA GLY A 74 -0.51 -24.35 -15.82
C GLY A 74 0.83 -24.52 -15.10
N LEU A 75 1.26 -23.53 -14.31
CA LEU A 75 2.53 -23.52 -13.59
C LEU A 75 2.47 -24.40 -12.33
N HIS A 76 3.64 -24.86 -11.90
CA HIS A 76 3.77 -25.56 -10.62
C HIS A 76 3.52 -24.61 -9.43
N GLY A 77 3.22 -25.17 -8.26
CA GLY A 77 2.82 -24.42 -7.07
C GLY A 77 3.84 -23.37 -6.62
N GLU A 78 5.12 -23.72 -6.64
CA GLU A 78 6.24 -22.85 -6.27
C GLU A 78 6.34 -21.63 -7.21
N LEU A 79 6.20 -21.86 -8.52
CA LEU A 79 6.22 -20.80 -9.52
C LEU A 79 4.99 -19.89 -9.42
N LYS A 80 3.82 -20.43 -9.04
CA LYS A 80 2.63 -19.62 -8.75
C LYS A 80 2.85 -18.70 -7.56
N VAL A 81 3.50 -19.20 -6.51
CA VAL A 81 3.90 -18.40 -5.35
C VAL A 81 4.89 -17.32 -5.73
N TRP A 82 5.85 -17.64 -6.59
CA TRP A 82 6.78 -16.64 -7.14
C TRP A 82 6.04 -15.53 -7.90
N CYS A 83 5.09 -15.88 -8.80
CA CYS A 83 4.27 -14.90 -9.51
C CYS A 83 3.44 -14.04 -8.56
N LEU A 84 2.87 -14.63 -7.51
CA LEU A 84 2.18 -13.88 -6.47
C LEU A 84 3.12 -12.86 -5.83
N GLN A 85 4.29 -13.30 -5.37
CA GLN A 85 5.21 -12.50 -4.57
C GLN A 85 5.81 -11.33 -5.35
N PHE A 86 6.19 -11.57 -6.60
CA PHE A 86 6.94 -10.59 -7.40
C PHE A 86 6.10 -9.86 -8.45
N MET A 87 4.96 -10.41 -8.87
CA MET A 87 4.09 -9.75 -9.85
C MET A 87 2.84 -9.17 -9.18
N LEU A 88 2.02 -10.00 -8.54
CA LEU A 88 0.71 -9.56 -8.05
C LEU A 88 0.84 -8.63 -6.83
N ILE A 89 1.64 -9.01 -5.84
CA ILE A 89 1.87 -8.18 -4.64
C ILE A 89 2.48 -6.85 -5.06
N SER A 90 3.51 -6.85 -5.90
CA SER A 90 4.11 -5.63 -6.45
C SER A 90 3.09 -4.71 -7.12
N LYS A 91 2.16 -5.29 -7.91
CA LYS A 91 1.06 -4.55 -8.54
C LYS A 91 0.06 -3.96 -7.53
N LEU A 92 -0.21 -4.66 -6.43
CA LEU A 92 -1.12 -4.24 -5.37
C LEU A 92 -0.52 -3.16 -4.44
N LEU A 93 0.80 -3.18 -4.23
CA LEU A 93 1.48 -2.20 -3.38
C LEU A 93 1.31 -0.76 -3.88
N TRP A 94 1.20 -0.55 -5.19
CA TRP A 94 1.00 0.78 -5.74
C TRP A 94 -0.37 1.40 -5.37
N PRO A 95 -1.53 0.74 -5.61
CA PRO A 95 -2.82 1.17 -5.09
C PRO A 95 -2.83 1.36 -3.57
N PHE A 96 -2.19 0.46 -2.83
CA PHE A 96 -2.08 0.57 -1.37
C PHE A 96 -1.36 1.83 -0.92
N LEU A 97 -0.30 2.23 -1.62
CA LEU A 97 0.43 3.45 -1.32
C LEU A 97 -0.40 4.69 -1.65
N VAL A 98 -0.96 4.74 -2.86
CA VAL A 98 -1.59 5.94 -3.45
C VAL A 98 -2.96 6.27 -2.85
N TYR A 99 -3.78 5.27 -2.53
CA TYR A 99 -5.15 5.47 -2.06
C TYR A 99 -5.29 5.33 -0.54
N GLU A 100 -6.32 5.96 0.02
CA GLU A 100 -6.76 5.79 1.41
C GLU A 100 -7.55 4.47 1.57
N ILE A 101 -6.82 3.35 1.58
CA ILE A 101 -7.38 2.01 1.78
C ILE A 101 -7.29 1.63 3.25
N CYS A 102 -8.38 1.11 3.85
CA CYS A 102 -8.41 0.68 5.25
C CYS A 102 -7.65 -0.64 5.46
N SER A 103 -6.95 -0.79 6.59
CA SER A 103 -6.21 -2.02 6.92
C SER A 103 -7.09 -3.28 6.92
N THR A 104 -8.36 -3.17 7.32
CA THR A 104 -9.33 -4.28 7.31
C THR A 104 -9.60 -4.84 5.91
N THR A 105 -9.56 -3.98 4.88
CA THR A 105 -9.73 -4.44 3.49
C THR A 105 -8.50 -5.19 2.99
N VAL A 106 -7.31 -4.78 3.44
CA VAL A 106 -6.04 -5.46 3.13
C VAL A 106 -5.99 -6.83 3.81
N GLU A 107 -6.41 -6.92 5.08
CA GLU A 107 -6.55 -8.19 5.79
C GLU A 107 -7.49 -9.17 5.07
N ALA A 108 -8.61 -8.68 4.53
CA ALA A 108 -9.53 -9.50 3.75
C ALA A 108 -8.91 -10.00 2.43
N ILE A 109 -8.06 -9.20 1.79
CA ILE A 109 -7.29 -9.62 0.60
C ILE A 109 -6.27 -10.68 0.99
N GLU A 110 -5.51 -10.47 2.07
CA GLU A 110 -4.51 -11.40 2.56
C GLU A 110 -5.12 -12.75 2.94
N ALA A 111 -6.26 -12.77 3.62
CA ALA A 111 -6.97 -14.01 3.95
C ALA A 111 -7.32 -14.85 2.70
N LYS A 112 -7.75 -14.20 1.61
CA LYS A 112 -8.01 -14.88 0.33
C LYS A 112 -6.72 -15.44 -0.28
N ILE A 113 -5.63 -14.69 -0.18
CA ILE A 113 -4.31 -15.08 -0.68
C ILE A 113 -3.77 -16.27 0.11
N ASN A 114 -3.91 -16.28 1.44
CA ASN A 114 -3.48 -17.37 2.32
C ASN A 114 -4.20 -18.67 1.98
N LYS A 115 -5.52 -18.60 1.74
CA LYS A 115 -6.30 -19.78 1.35
C LYS A 115 -5.86 -20.38 0.01
N ILE A 116 -5.39 -19.57 -0.93
CA ILE A 116 -4.95 -20.02 -2.26
C ILE A 116 -3.50 -20.50 -2.23
N THR A 117 -2.61 -19.75 -1.57
CA THR A 117 -1.19 -20.11 -1.44
C THR A 117 -0.97 -21.43 -0.71
N ARG A 118 -1.76 -21.72 0.34
CA ARG A 118 -1.74 -23.03 1.02
C ARG A 118 -2.05 -24.18 0.06
N ARG A 119 -3.00 -23.97 -0.85
CA ARG A 119 -3.35 -24.96 -1.89
C ARG A 119 -2.24 -25.13 -2.91
N TRP A 120 -1.57 -24.05 -3.31
CA TRP A 120 -0.43 -24.12 -4.24
C TRP A 120 0.78 -24.82 -3.63
N LEU A 121 1.09 -24.55 -2.37
CA LEU A 121 2.22 -25.15 -1.66
C LEU A 121 1.92 -26.53 -1.06
N VAL A 122 0.69 -27.03 -1.20
CA VAL A 122 0.24 -28.31 -0.61
C VAL A 122 0.48 -28.34 0.91
N VAL A 123 0.25 -27.21 1.57
CA VAL A 123 0.42 -27.04 3.02
C VAL A 123 -0.93 -27.29 3.72
N PRO A 124 -0.96 -27.91 4.91
CA PRO A 124 -2.19 -28.14 5.65
C PRO A 124 -3.00 -26.84 5.86
N PRO A 125 -4.34 -26.89 5.73
CA PRO A 125 -5.18 -25.71 5.94
C PRO A 125 -5.07 -25.16 7.37
N GLY A 126 -4.72 -26.01 8.34
CA GLY A 126 -4.53 -25.64 9.75
C GLY A 126 -3.19 -24.99 10.10
N LEU A 127 -2.24 -24.82 9.16
CA LEU A 127 -1.01 -24.07 9.46
C LEU A 127 -1.38 -22.63 9.88
N THR A 128 -0.67 -22.00 10.80
CA THR A 128 -0.98 -20.61 11.18
C THR A 128 -0.39 -19.62 10.17
N ASP A 129 -1.04 -18.47 9.97
CA ASP A 129 -0.50 -17.40 9.10
C ASP A 129 0.85 -16.89 9.62
N VAL A 130 1.03 -16.87 10.95
CA VAL A 130 2.32 -16.57 11.59
C VAL A 130 3.40 -17.53 11.12
N ALA A 131 3.13 -18.84 11.08
CA ALA A 131 4.10 -19.82 10.61
C ALA A 131 4.40 -19.68 9.10
N MET A 132 3.43 -19.20 8.32
CA MET A 132 3.59 -18.95 6.89
C MET A 132 4.56 -17.80 6.59
N TYR A 133 4.53 -16.73 7.39
CA TYR A 133 5.37 -15.53 7.21
C TYR A 133 6.57 -15.45 8.15
N CYS A 134 6.75 -16.44 9.03
CA CYS A 134 7.80 -16.39 10.04
C CYS A 134 9.20 -16.41 9.40
N ARG A 135 10.01 -15.39 9.73
CA ARG A 135 11.43 -15.32 9.33
C ARG A 135 12.39 -15.97 10.32
N LYS A 136 11.94 -16.22 11.56
CA LYS A 136 12.78 -16.74 12.65
C LYS A 136 12.64 -18.25 12.86
N ALA A 137 11.58 -18.86 12.36
CA ALA A 137 11.34 -20.29 12.47
C ALA A 137 12.39 -21.12 11.69
N LYS A 138 12.45 -22.43 12.00
CA LYS A 138 13.27 -23.39 11.24
C LYS A 138 12.76 -23.55 9.80
N LEU A 139 11.43 -23.64 9.63
CA LEU A 139 10.79 -23.57 8.32
C LEU A 139 10.62 -22.10 7.93
N ARG A 140 11.30 -21.67 6.87
CA ARG A 140 11.22 -20.31 6.35
C ARG A 140 10.69 -20.38 4.93
N LEU A 141 9.44 -19.98 4.74
CA LEU A 141 8.88 -19.85 3.41
C LEU A 141 9.28 -18.47 2.84
N PRO A 142 9.61 -18.37 1.56
CA PRO A 142 9.94 -17.10 0.90
C PRO A 142 8.67 -16.28 0.60
N LEU A 143 7.78 -16.17 1.58
CA LEU A 143 6.51 -15.46 1.50
C LEU A 143 6.58 -14.19 2.33
N LYS A 144 6.01 -13.12 1.81
CA LYS A 144 5.82 -11.88 2.56
C LYS A 144 4.35 -11.64 2.82
N SER A 145 4.03 -11.18 4.02
CA SER A 145 2.70 -10.71 4.35
C SER A 145 2.40 -9.43 3.59
N ILE A 146 1.21 -9.38 2.99
CA ILE A 146 0.76 -8.19 2.26
C ILE A 146 0.38 -7.09 3.24
N LEU A 147 -0.19 -7.48 4.39
CA LEU A 147 -0.49 -6.52 5.45
C LEU A 147 0.79 -5.89 6.01
N GLU A 148 1.85 -6.67 6.21
CA GLU A 148 3.15 -6.13 6.63
C GLU A 148 3.71 -5.16 5.58
N GLU A 149 3.75 -5.54 4.30
CA GLU A 149 4.24 -4.66 3.24
C GLU A 149 3.36 -3.40 3.06
N TYR A 150 2.04 -3.52 3.25
CA TYR A 150 1.12 -2.37 3.30
C TYR A 150 1.47 -1.42 4.45
N LYS A 151 1.66 -1.95 5.67
CA LYS A 151 2.00 -1.15 6.85
C LYS A 151 3.35 -0.45 6.67
N CYS A 152 4.36 -1.20 6.23
CA CYS A 152 5.68 -0.66 5.90
C CYS A 152 5.60 0.43 4.83
N GLY A 153 4.79 0.23 3.78
CA GLY A 153 4.59 1.21 2.72
C GLY A 153 3.94 2.51 3.23
N LYS A 154 2.94 2.41 4.11
CA LYS A 154 2.29 3.57 4.72
C LYS A 154 3.19 4.30 5.71
N ALA A 155 3.94 3.57 6.54
CA ALA A 155 4.93 4.15 7.45
C ALA A 155 6.02 4.91 6.66
N ARG A 156 6.54 4.30 5.59
CA ARG A 156 7.50 4.94 4.69
C ARG A 156 6.93 6.20 4.05
N LEU A 157 5.68 6.17 3.59
CA LEU A 157 5.02 7.35 3.03
C LEU A 157 4.96 8.48 4.07
N LEU A 158 4.64 8.18 5.33
CA LEU A 158 4.60 9.17 6.40
C LEU A 158 5.98 9.82 6.60
N SER A 159 7.01 9.01 6.79
CA SER A 159 8.38 9.51 6.98
C SER A 159 8.85 10.34 5.79
N MET A 160 8.55 9.91 4.55
CA MET A 160 8.89 10.69 3.35
C MET A 160 8.20 12.06 3.29
N LEU A 161 6.99 12.17 3.85
CA LEU A 161 6.24 13.44 3.89
C LEU A 161 6.74 14.34 5.02
N GLU A 162 7.09 13.77 6.17
CA GLU A 162 7.65 14.51 7.32
C GLU A 162 9.06 15.05 7.03
N ASP A 163 9.91 14.22 6.43
CA ASP A 163 11.30 14.54 6.11
C ASP A 163 11.46 15.18 4.73
N SER A 164 10.37 15.64 4.11
CA SER A 164 10.40 16.24 2.78
C SER A 164 11.15 17.59 2.79
N GLU A 165 12.05 17.77 1.80
CA GLU A 165 12.75 19.04 1.58
C GLU A 165 11.83 20.12 0.97
N ASP A 166 10.70 19.73 0.38
CA ASP A 166 9.75 20.67 -0.22
C ASP A 166 8.96 21.42 0.87
N PRO A 167 9.10 22.75 1.00
CA PRO A 167 8.40 23.52 2.02
C PRO A 167 6.87 23.42 1.87
N ALA A 168 6.34 23.25 0.65
CA ALA A 168 4.90 23.11 0.44
C ALA A 168 4.38 21.79 1.01
N ALA A 169 5.09 20.68 0.77
CA ALA A 169 4.74 19.38 1.33
C ALA A 169 4.82 19.39 2.87
N LYS A 170 5.89 19.98 3.40
CA LYS A 170 6.13 20.10 4.84
C LYS A 170 5.13 21.00 5.56
N THR A 171 4.56 21.99 4.87
CA THR A 171 3.51 22.86 5.43
C THR A 171 2.15 22.16 5.48
N VAL A 172 1.82 21.37 4.45
CA VAL A 172 0.50 20.73 4.34
C VAL A 172 0.34 19.54 5.29
N GLN A 173 1.41 18.78 5.55
CA GLN A 173 1.44 17.58 6.41
C GLN A 173 0.17 16.70 6.30
N PRO A 174 -0.05 16.09 5.12
CA PRO A 174 -1.31 15.39 4.88
C PRO A 174 -1.45 14.18 5.80
N THR A 175 -2.57 14.09 6.51
CA THR A 175 -2.87 12.96 7.38
C THR A 175 -3.19 11.71 6.57
N ILE A 176 -2.39 10.66 6.74
CA ILE A 176 -2.57 9.37 6.06
C ILE A 176 -3.69 8.59 6.74
N LYS A 177 -4.79 8.35 6.01
CA LYS A 177 -5.92 7.56 6.52
C LYS A 177 -5.75 6.07 6.19
N THR A 178 -5.71 5.24 7.23
CA THR A 178 -5.60 3.77 7.17
C THR A 178 -6.77 3.04 7.82
N GLY A 179 -7.86 3.76 8.12
CA GLY A 179 -9.04 3.25 8.81
C GLY A 179 -8.96 3.41 10.33
N ARG A 180 -9.85 2.71 11.06
CA ARG A 180 -9.96 2.82 12.53
C ARG A 180 -9.03 1.87 13.30
N LYS A 181 -8.75 0.69 12.73
CA LYS A 181 -8.06 -0.41 13.42
C LYS A 181 -6.57 -0.14 13.64
N TRP A 182 -5.93 0.54 12.70
CA TRP A 182 -4.49 0.81 12.74
C TRP A 182 -4.22 2.23 12.27
N LYS A 183 -3.43 2.97 13.03
CA LYS A 183 -3.03 4.36 12.75
C LYS A 183 -1.52 4.40 12.49
N VAL A 184 -1.13 4.99 11.36
CA VAL A 184 0.27 5.04 10.92
C VAL A 184 1.13 5.89 11.86
N ALA A 185 0.66 7.09 12.21
CA ALA A 185 1.45 8.03 13.03
C ALA A 185 1.88 7.41 14.36
N GLY A 186 0.93 6.86 15.13
CA GLY A 186 1.26 6.20 16.39
C GLY A 186 2.21 5.02 16.23
N ALA A 187 2.06 4.20 15.20
CA ALA A 187 2.98 3.09 14.94
C ALA A 187 4.40 3.57 14.58
N VAL A 188 4.51 4.64 13.80
CA VAL A 188 5.80 5.24 13.43
C VAL A 188 6.46 5.90 14.64
N ASP A 189 5.69 6.56 15.51
CA ASP A 189 6.20 7.18 16.72
C ASP A 189 6.70 6.13 17.73
N GLU A 190 5.94 5.04 17.93
CA GLU A 190 6.36 3.88 18.72
C GLU A 190 7.66 3.27 18.15
N ASP A 191 7.77 3.10 16.83
CA ASP A 191 8.97 2.59 16.18
C ASP A 191 10.16 3.55 16.33
N LYS A 192 9.95 4.87 16.22
CA LYS A 192 10.98 5.90 16.45
C LYS A 192 11.48 5.87 17.90
N GLU A 193 10.57 5.73 18.87
CA GLU A 193 10.93 5.58 20.28
C GLU A 193 11.72 4.30 20.54
N CYS A 194 11.29 3.17 19.96
CA CYS A 194 12.03 1.91 20.05
C CYS A 194 13.44 2.03 19.47
N LEU A 195 13.62 2.76 18.36
CA LEU A 195 14.94 3.03 17.79
C LEU A 195 15.80 3.89 18.72
N LYS A 196 15.25 4.95 19.32
CA LYS A 196 15.96 5.77 20.32
C LYS A 196 16.37 4.96 21.54
N ILE A 197 15.47 4.12 22.06
CA ILE A 197 15.76 3.23 23.19
C ILE A 197 16.89 2.27 22.82
N LYS A 198 16.86 1.69 21.62
CA LYS A 198 17.90 0.80 21.14
C LYS A 198 19.27 1.50 21.01
N GLU A 199 19.27 2.77 20.60
CA GLU A 199 20.47 3.59 20.55
C GLU A 199 21.03 3.87 21.95
N VAL A 200 20.16 4.22 22.91
CA VAL A 200 20.54 4.47 24.32
C VAL A 200 21.09 3.21 25.00
N ILE A 201 20.45 2.06 24.82
CA ILE A 201 20.89 0.80 25.42
C ILE A 201 22.19 0.30 24.75
N GLY A 202 22.44 0.67 23.49
CA GLY A 202 23.62 0.24 22.74
C GLY A 202 23.57 -1.26 22.38
N GLN A 203 24.74 -1.91 22.28
CA GLN A 203 24.79 -3.34 22.00
C GLN A 203 24.39 -4.17 23.21
N THR A 204 23.18 -4.73 23.17
CA THR A 204 22.74 -5.74 24.15
C THR A 204 23.30 -7.12 23.83
N GLN A 205 23.44 -7.92 24.88
CA GLN A 205 23.84 -9.31 24.76
C GLN A 205 22.77 -10.11 23.99
N THR A 206 23.10 -10.57 22.77
CA THR A 206 22.19 -11.33 21.89
C THR A 206 22.25 -12.84 22.11
N ASP A 207 23.29 -13.34 22.77
CA ASP A 207 23.52 -14.77 23.02
C ASP A 207 24.02 -15.00 24.46
N ARG A 208 23.99 -16.23 24.97
CA ARG A 208 24.47 -16.60 26.32
C ARG A 208 25.99 -16.44 26.52
N LYS A 209 26.71 -15.92 25.52
CA LYS A 209 28.18 -15.78 25.49
C LYS A 209 28.77 -14.56 26.21
N ARG A 210 27.98 -13.78 26.96
CA ARG A 210 28.39 -12.54 27.67
C ARG A 210 28.89 -11.44 26.71
N LEU A 211 29.37 -10.32 27.28
CA LEU A 211 29.63 -9.01 26.66
C LEU A 211 30.21 -9.04 25.23
N GLY A 212 29.41 -8.56 24.27
CA GLY A 212 29.85 -7.66 23.20
C GLY A 212 30.76 -8.16 22.08
N SER A 213 30.98 -9.47 21.91
CA SER A 213 31.88 -9.96 20.85
C SER A 213 31.15 -10.33 19.56
N TYR A 214 30.71 -9.34 18.78
CA TYR A 214 30.61 -9.52 17.32
C TYR A 214 31.09 -8.25 16.62
N ARG A 215 32.30 -8.31 16.05
CA ARG A 215 32.77 -7.30 15.09
C ARG A 215 31.84 -7.35 13.88
N ALA A 216 31.17 -6.25 13.58
CA ALA A 216 30.54 -6.06 12.28
C ALA A 216 31.66 -6.15 11.21
N LYS A 217 31.59 -7.15 10.33
CA LYS A 217 32.30 -7.08 9.05
C LYS A 217 31.49 -6.12 8.19
N TRP A 218 32.09 -4.96 7.90
CA TRP A 218 31.65 -4.04 6.86
C TRP A 218 31.74 -4.74 5.50
#